data_AF-A0A8J7HE66-F1
#
_entry.id   AF-A0A8J7HE66-F1
#
_cell.length_a   1.000
_cell.length_b   1.000
_cell.length_c   1.000
_cell.angle_alpha   90.00
_cell.angle_beta   90.00
_cell.angle_gamma   90.00
#
_symmetry.space_group_name_H-M   'P 1'
#
loop_
_entity.id
_entity.type
_entity.pdbx_description
1 polymer ?
#
loop_
_entity_poly.entity_id
_entity_poly.type
_entity_poly.pdbx_seq_one_letter_code
_entity_poly.pdbx_strand_id
1 'polypeptide(L)'
;MDIKQEYERIKKLFEGCDDSQLALLEGSFWECARLRVELDDLHDIVKETGLVKINPNNPTQQKELPVSKLIVKTRANYLNYIAKLSNILGKSIIEEDDDLADYE
;
A
#
# COMPACT_ATOMS: atom_id res chain seq x y z
N MET A 1 9.80 1.32 10.96
CA MET A 1 8.46 1.48 11.54
C MET A 1 7.89 0.09 11.72
N ASP A 2 7.31 -0.24 12.88
CA ASP A 2 6.74 -1.58 13.06
C ASP A 2 5.35 -1.68 12.41
N ILE A 3 4.89 -2.92 12.16
CA ILE A 3 3.61 -3.18 11.45
C ILE A 3 2.42 -2.61 12.22
N LYS A 4 2.44 -2.62 13.56
CA LYS A 4 1.33 -2.12 14.36
C LYS A 4 1.24 -0.60 14.26
N GLN A 5 2.36 0.11 14.35
CA GLN A 5 2.43 1.55 14.14
C GLN A 5 1.88 1.95 12.77
N GLU A 6 2.24 1.20 11.73
CA GLU A 6 1.76 1.48 10.38
C GLU A 6 0.26 1.17 10.22
N TYR A 7 -0.22 0.09 10.82
CA TYR A 7 -1.66 -0.22 10.88
C TYR A 7 -2.46 0.94 11.48
N GLU A 8 -2.04 1.44 12.65
CA GLU A 8 -2.72 2.57 13.31
C GLU A 8 -2.66 3.83 12.44
N ARG A 9 -1.52 4.09 11.79
CA ARG A 9 -1.35 5.23 10.87
C ARG A 9 -2.33 5.15 9.70
N ILE A 10 -2.43 3.99 9.04
CA ILE A 10 -3.34 3.79 7.90
C ILE A 10 -4.78 3.90 8.36
N LYS A 11 -5.16 3.23 9.45
CA LYS A 11 -6.53 3.24 9.97
C LYS A 11 -6.99 4.65 10.32
N LYS A 12 -6.11 5.47 10.90
CA LYS A 12 -6.37 6.89 11.21
C LYS A 12 -6.70 7.74 9.98
N LEU A 13 -6.28 7.35 8.77
CA LEU A 13 -6.64 8.06 7.54
C LEU A 13 -8.14 7.97 7.22
N PHE A 14 -8.85 7.03 7.84
CA PHE A 14 -10.28 6.77 7.64
C PHE A 14 -11.08 7.00 8.93
N GLU A 15 -10.56 7.83 9.83
CA GLU A 15 -11.28 8.29 11.02
C GLU A 15 -12.55 9.05 10.58
N GLY A 16 -13.69 8.70 11.17
CA GLY A 16 -15.00 9.26 10.80
C GLY A 16 -15.80 8.44 9.78
N CYS A 17 -15.24 7.39 9.18
CA CYS A 17 -16.02 6.42 8.41
C CYS A 17 -16.88 5.52 9.32
N ASP A 18 -17.91 4.90 8.76
CA ASP A 18 -18.80 3.98 9.47
C ASP A 18 -18.04 2.83 10.16
N ASP A 19 -18.33 2.62 11.45
CA ASP A 19 -17.65 1.62 12.29
C ASP A 19 -17.82 0.18 11.76
N SER A 20 -18.98 -0.14 11.15
CA SER A 20 -19.23 -1.47 10.61
C SER A 20 -18.40 -1.72 9.34
N GLN A 21 -18.22 -0.70 8.50
CA GLN A 21 -17.32 -0.74 7.34
C GLN A 21 -15.86 -0.87 7.78
N LEU A 22 -15.44 -0.10 8.79
CA LEU A 22 -14.08 -0.19 9.34
C LEU A 22 -13.80 -1.58 9.93
N ALA A 23 -14.74 -2.15 10.68
CA ALA A 23 -14.62 -3.49 11.25
C ALA A 23 -14.53 -4.58 10.16
N LEU A 24 -15.31 -4.46 9.07
CA LEU A 24 -15.25 -5.37 7.93
C LEU A 24 -13.87 -5.36 7.24
N LEU A 25 -13.19 -4.21 7.24
CA LEU A 25 -11.92 -3.99 6.54
C LEU A 25 -10.67 -4.21 7.41
N GLU A 26 -10.82 -4.64 8.67
CA GLU A 26 -9.70 -4.86 9.61
C GLU A 26 -8.56 -5.69 9.02
N GLY A 27 -8.88 -6.82 8.38
CA GLY A 27 -7.87 -7.65 7.73
C GLY A 27 -7.12 -6.93 6.61
N SER A 28 -7.80 -6.04 5.87
CA SER A 28 -7.20 -5.26 4.79
C SER A 28 -6.28 -4.15 5.32
N PHE A 29 -6.61 -3.53 6.45
CA PHE A 29 -5.72 -2.58 7.12
C PHE A 29 -4.42 -3.24 7.57
N TRP A 30 -4.52 -4.39 8.23
CA TRP A 30 -3.35 -5.16 8.65
C TRP A 30 -2.47 -5.57 7.47
N GLU A 31 -3.08 -6.07 6.40
CA GLU A 31 -2.32 -6.51 5.23
C GLU A 31 -1.67 -5.33 4.50
N CYS A 32 -2.36 -4.19 4.39
CA CYS A 32 -1.78 -2.98 3.83
C CYS A 32 -0.57 -2.50 4.64
N ALA A 33 -0.65 -2.57 5.98
CA ALA A 33 0.46 -2.22 6.87
C ALA A 33 1.65 -3.17 6.73
N ARG A 34 1.42 -4.49 6.65
CA ARG A 34 2.48 -5.49 6.40
C ARG A 34 3.18 -5.22 5.08
N LEU A 35 2.42 -5.03 4.01
CA LEU A 35 2.95 -4.75 2.68
C LEU A 35 3.75 -3.45 2.65
N ARG A 36 3.32 -2.42 3.39
CA ARG A 36 4.05 -1.16 3.50
C ARG A 36 5.42 -1.34 4.17
N VAL A 37 5.47 -2.06 5.29
CA VAL A 37 6.72 -2.34 6.01
C VAL A 37 7.64 -3.23 5.18
N GLU A 38 7.10 -4.31 4.59
CA GLU A 38 7.86 -5.18 3.68
C GLU A 38 8.43 -4.41 2.49
N LEU A 39 7.69 -3.42 1.96
CA LEU A 39 8.20 -2.54 0.90
C LEU A 39 9.39 -1.70 1.34
N ASP A 40 9.38 -1.15 2.56
CA ASP A 40 10.53 -0.41 3.10
C ASP A 40 11.75 -1.33 3.20
N ASP A 41 11.58 -2.53 3.75
CA ASP A 41 12.65 -3.53 3.88
C ASP A 41 13.22 -3.93 2.51
N LEU A 42 12.35 -4.16 1.51
CA LEU A 42 12.78 -4.47 0.15
C LEU A 42 13.51 -3.30 -0.50
N HIS A 43 13.10 -2.06 -0.23
CA HIS A 43 13.77 -0.87 -0.72
C HIS A 43 15.18 -0.72 -0.13
N ASP A 44 15.37 -1.06 1.15
CA ASP A 44 16.70 -1.10 1.78
C ASP A 44 17.61 -2.15 1.12
N ILE A 45 17.09 -3.36 0.86
CA ILE A 45 17.83 -4.40 0.11
C ILE A 45 18.22 -3.90 -1.29
N VAL A 46 17.30 -3.24 -2.00
CA VAL A 46 17.57 -2.70 -3.35
C VAL A 46 18.63 -1.60 -3.30
N LYS A 47 18.64 -0.77 -2.26
CA LYS A 47 19.63 0.30 -2.09
C LYS A 47 21.05 -0.26 -1.94
N GLU A 48 21.19 -1.41 -1.27
CA GLU A 48 22.48 -2.07 -1.07
C GLU A 48 22.92 -2.90 -2.28
N THR A 49 21.99 -3.63 -2.89
CA THR A 49 22.31 -4.69 -3.86
C THR A 49 22.03 -4.31 -5.32
N GLY A 50 21.22 -3.27 -5.54
CA GLY A 50 20.61 -2.99 -6.83
C GLY A 50 19.52 -4.00 -7.20
N LEU A 51 18.97 -3.87 -8.41
CA LEU A 51 17.99 -4.84 -8.95
C LEU A 51 18.66 -5.88 -9.87
N VAL A 52 19.81 -5.51 -10.41
CA VAL A 52 20.59 -6.30 -11.36
C VAL A 52 22.05 -6.18 -10.98
N LYS A 53 22.74 -7.31 -10.84
CA LYS A 53 24.18 -7.34 -10.67
C LYS A 53 24.84 -7.25 -12.05
N ILE A 54 25.63 -6.20 -12.27
CA ILE A 54 26.35 -5.96 -13.51
C ILE A 54 27.82 -6.35 -13.32
N ASN A 55 28.37 -7.16 -14.23
CA ASN A 55 29.81 -7.42 -14.24
C ASN A 55 30.56 -6.15 -14.70
N PRO A 56 31.43 -5.56 -13.86
CA PRO A 56 32.11 -4.31 -14.19
C PRO A 56 33.07 -4.43 -15.39
N ASN A 57 33.56 -5.64 -15.66
CA ASN A 57 34.49 -5.91 -16.76
C ASN A 57 33.78 -6.39 -18.04
N ASN A 58 32.50 -6.77 -17.95
CA ASN A 58 31.71 -7.19 -19.10
C ASN A 58 30.23 -6.82 -18.92
N PRO A 59 29.81 -5.63 -19.41
CA PRO A 59 28.43 -5.15 -19.28
C PRO A 59 27.36 -6.05 -19.92
N THR A 60 27.73 -6.96 -20.81
CA THR A 60 26.79 -7.95 -21.39
C THR A 60 26.45 -9.09 -20.42
N GLN A 61 27.22 -9.26 -19.35
CA GLN A 61 26.97 -10.24 -18.29
C GLN A 61 26.25 -9.58 -17.12
N GLN A 62 24.95 -9.80 -17.06
CA GLN A 62 24.07 -9.27 -16.03
C GLN A 62 23.29 -10.41 -15.38
N LYS A 63 23.05 -10.28 -14.08
CA LYS A 63 22.21 -11.21 -13.33
C LYS A 63 21.13 -10.45 -12.58
N GLU A 64 19.89 -10.70 -12.94
CA GLU A 64 18.72 -10.23 -12.18
C GLU A 64 18.75 -10.81 -10.75
N LEU A 65 18.49 -9.96 -9.75
CA LEU A 65 18.44 -10.36 -8.34
C LEU A 65 16.99 -10.70 -7.93
N PRO A 66 16.75 -11.66 -7.02
CA PRO A 66 15.40 -12.06 -6.62
C PRO A 66 14.51 -10.90 -6.14
N VAL A 67 15.13 -9.90 -5.49
CA VAL A 67 14.45 -8.70 -5.00
C VAL A 67 13.75 -7.91 -6.12
N SER A 68 14.23 -7.99 -7.37
CA SER A 68 13.64 -7.27 -8.51
C SER A 68 12.19 -7.64 -8.76
N LYS A 69 11.84 -8.92 -8.60
CA LYS A 69 10.49 -9.44 -8.83
C LYS A 69 9.61 -9.25 -7.61
N LEU A 70 10.19 -9.48 -6.43
CA LEU A 70 9.46 -9.38 -5.18
C LEU A 70 9.00 -7.94 -4.93
N ILE A 71 9.87 -6.95 -5.06
CA ILE A 71 9.53 -5.54 -4.84
C ILE A 71 8.43 -5.04 -5.77
N VAL A 72 8.42 -5.48 -7.03
CA VAL A 72 7.38 -5.13 -8.01
C VAL A 72 6.04 -5.72 -7.59
N LYS A 73 6.01 -7.00 -7.18
CA LYS A 73 4.78 -7.67 -6.73
C LYS A 73 4.24 -7.06 -5.44
N THR A 74 5.10 -6.84 -4.44
CA THR A 74 4.70 -6.22 -3.16
C THR A 74 4.19 -4.80 -3.39
N ARG A 75 4.80 -4.03 -4.31
CA ARG A 75 4.34 -2.69 -4.69
C ARG A 75 2.95 -2.72 -5.34
N ALA A 76 2.74 -3.61 -6.30
CA ALA A 76 1.43 -3.77 -6.94
C ALA A 76 0.34 -4.16 -5.93
N ASN A 77 0.65 -5.08 -5.02
CA ASN A 77 -0.26 -5.50 -3.97
C ASN A 77 -0.60 -4.35 -3.02
N TYR A 78 0.40 -3.60 -2.53
CA TYR A 78 0.18 -2.45 -1.67
C TYR A 78 -0.74 -1.41 -2.32
N LEU A 79 -0.46 -1.04 -3.57
CA LEU A 79 -1.29 -0.10 -4.34
C LEU A 79 -2.72 -0.60 -4.52
N ASN A 80 -2.90 -1.91 -4.76
CA ASN A 80 -4.24 -2.50 -4.87
C ASN A 80 -5.01 -2.45 -3.55
N TYR A 81 -4.37 -2.75 -2.41
CA TYR A 81 -5.03 -2.70 -1.11
C TYR A 81 -5.40 -1.26 -0.72
N ILE A 82 -4.48 -0.31 -0.85
CA ILE A 82 -4.76 1.08 -0.48
C ILE A 82 -5.84 1.70 -1.38
N ALA A 83 -5.83 1.38 -2.68
CA ALA A 83 -6.88 1.82 -3.61
C ALA A 83 -8.24 1.21 -3.25
N LYS A 84 -8.31 -0.07 -2.88
CA LYS A 84 -9.55 -0.71 -2.41
C LYS A 84 -10.08 -0.06 -1.14
N LEU A 85 -9.23 0.16 -0.14
CA LEU A 85 -9.59 0.86 1.09
C LEU A 85 -10.14 2.26 0.77
N SER A 86 -9.41 3.03 -0.04
CA SER A 86 -9.85 4.36 -0.47
C SER A 86 -11.15 4.36 -1.27
N ASN A 87 -11.40 3.36 -2.12
CA ASN A 87 -12.63 3.29 -2.91
C ASN A 87 -13.85 2.88 -2.08
N ILE A 88 -13.66 2.04 -1.05
CA ILE A 88 -14.75 1.59 -0.19
C ILE A 88 -15.10 2.69 0.83
N LEU A 89 -14.08 3.25 1.49
CA LEU A 89 -14.26 4.20 2.61
C LEU A 89 -14.30 5.65 2.15
N GLY A 90 -13.58 6.00 1.08
CA GLY A 90 -13.52 7.37 0.56
C GLY A 90 -14.76 7.78 -0.24
N LYS A 91 -15.59 6.82 -0.68
CA LYS A 91 -16.91 7.14 -1.25
C LYS A 91 -17.91 7.61 -0.18
N SER A 92 -17.78 7.14 1.06
CA SER A 92 -18.66 7.54 2.16
C SER A 92 -18.52 9.03 2.54
N ILE A 93 -17.44 9.71 2.15
CA ILE A 93 -17.22 11.14 2.48
C ILE A 93 -17.88 12.10 1.47
N ILE A 94 -18.23 11.62 0.27
CA ILE A 94 -18.79 12.47 -0.81
C ILE A 94 -20.32 12.38 -0.87
N GLU A 95 -20.94 11.33 -0.30
CA GLU A 95 -22.39 11.11 -0.40
C GLU A 95 -23.21 11.86 0.68
N GLU A 96 -22.60 12.61 1.60
CA GLU A 96 -23.33 13.41 2.62
C GLU A 96 -23.61 14.87 2.23
N ASP A 97 -23.21 15.33 1.02
CA ASP A 97 -23.35 16.74 0.60
C ASP A 97 -24.28 16.95 -0.62
N ASP A 98 -25.10 15.96 -0.99
CA ASP A 98 -26.00 16.05 -2.16
C ASP A 98 -27.47 15.75 -1.82
N ASP A 99 -27.90 16.11 -0.61
CA ASP A 99 -29.25 15.79 -0.10
C ASP A 99 -30.13 17.03 0.18
N LEU A 100 -29.88 18.21 -0.44
CA LEU A 100 -30.86 19.33 -0.41
C LEU A 100 -30.66 20.48 -1.43
N ALA A 101 -30.87 20.26 -2.73
CA ALA A 101 -31.26 21.31 -3.71
C ALA A 101 -31.57 20.62 -5.06
N ASP A 102 -32.80 20.19 -5.34
CA ASP A 102 -33.76 21.07 -6.01
C ASP A 102 -35.19 20.57 -5.76
N TYR A 103 -35.89 21.26 -4.86
CA TYR A 103 -37.34 21.42 -4.92
C TYR A 103 -37.61 22.78 -5.58
N GLU A 104 -37.91 22.79 -6.89
CA GLU A 104 -38.82 23.74 -7.57
C GLU A 104 -39.63 22.99 -8.63
#